data_AF-A0A1V5VVQ8-F1
#
_entry.id   AF-A0A1V5VVQ8-F1
#
_cell.length_a   1.000
_cell.length_b   1.000
_cell.length_c   1.000
_cell.angle_alpha   90.00
_cell.angle_beta   90.00
_cell.angle_gamma   90.00
#
_symmetry.space_group_name_H-M   'P 1'
#
loop_
_entity.id
_entity.type
_entity.pdbx_description
1 polymer ?
#
loop_
_entity_poly.entity_id
_entity_poly.type
_entity_poly.pdbx_seq_one_letter_code
_entity_poly.pdbx_strand_id
1 'polypeptide(L)'
;MEKQEKLNKIENINNTTAVANIIQGDDDEITAHVATLLGPKFNLPKAGVIRPGIMKLKGGATPQDKALYEKMLAEGATWDEIDQELGTDANGKSKLIPANVDYFTVRPRDCQNPKMAEEIYKLYADKDGKLRSFPVWFPVNEWWNIIPHSLRCFSQSGIKFRSAFREKGRRVCEFPLEIEPGRKVFNGRPWGERPCEPDTCREYQTGECKLGGVLQFYIPGIKGIGLWVLPTTSWYSLVRIKSSLEAVSSITGGRLSRIFIDGQTPFVLKKVLDEVSRVDPKTGKSIRQSQWLINLDVQIDMFELVKYGQEKTIEKRGLAAISILNGTHSNVNPIKDTVNPVTDVEPEPNPEPEPNLEPEPEILASYANEATKIFTKEISSDETSEDVFVPEEPEIPDNNHVEEPIMATVKPDNPVKEIVGTIKAVSGTGKGIKVGETWYNITEKTKKNVVPEKGMAVKITYVQGSRGLLLVNAINAA
;
A
#
# COMPACT_ATOMS: atom_id res chain seq x y z
N MET A 1 16.27 27.16 -51.87
CA MET A 1 14.95 27.77 -52.08
C MET A 1 13.81 26.82 -51.68
N GLU A 2 13.85 25.56 -52.07
CA GLU A 2 12.79 24.56 -51.83
C GLU A 2 12.48 24.26 -50.34
N LYS A 3 13.48 24.36 -49.45
CA LYS A 3 13.31 24.19 -47.99
C LYS A 3 12.62 25.39 -47.33
N GLN A 4 12.86 26.60 -47.84
CA GLN A 4 12.25 27.84 -47.35
C GLN A 4 10.80 27.98 -47.83
N GLU A 5 10.51 27.55 -49.07
CA GLU A 5 9.14 27.47 -49.61
C GLU A 5 8.27 26.43 -48.88
N LYS A 6 8.86 25.30 -48.46
CA LYS A 6 8.18 24.32 -47.61
C LYS A 6 7.91 24.85 -46.19
N LEU A 7 8.82 25.63 -45.61
CA LEU A 7 8.60 26.30 -44.32
C LEU A 7 7.49 27.35 -44.39
N ASN A 8 7.43 28.16 -45.46
CA ASN A 8 6.42 29.20 -45.64
C ASN A 8 5.00 28.63 -45.87
N LYS A 9 4.86 27.38 -46.31
CA LYS A 9 3.56 26.67 -46.39
C LYS A 9 3.00 26.24 -45.04
N ILE A 10 3.83 26.20 -43.99
CA ILE A 10 3.45 25.76 -42.64
C ILE A 10 2.85 26.91 -41.82
N GLU A 11 3.14 28.18 -42.17
CA GLU A 11 2.65 29.37 -41.45
C GLU A 11 1.12 29.57 -41.47
N ASN A 12 0.38 28.84 -42.32
CA ASN A 12 -1.08 28.94 -42.43
C ASN A 12 -1.83 27.63 -42.14
N ILE A 13 -1.16 26.61 -41.60
CA ILE A 13 -1.83 25.35 -41.27
C ILE A 13 -2.37 25.47 -39.84
N ASN A 14 -3.69 25.34 -39.69
CA ASN A 14 -4.33 25.21 -38.39
C ASN A 14 -3.60 24.12 -37.58
N ASN A 15 -3.22 24.43 -36.33
CA ASN A 15 -2.49 23.51 -35.44
C ASN A 15 -3.09 22.10 -35.40
N THR A 16 -4.40 21.96 -35.60
CA THR A 16 -5.09 20.67 -35.67
C THR A 16 -4.67 19.83 -36.88
N THR A 17 -4.61 20.44 -38.07
CA THR A 17 -4.27 19.75 -39.32
C THR A 17 -2.76 19.54 -39.44
N ALA A 18 -1.95 20.46 -38.93
CA ALA A 18 -0.49 20.33 -38.90
C ALA A 18 -0.05 19.14 -38.01
N VAL A 19 -0.61 19.04 -36.80
CA VAL A 19 -0.30 17.94 -35.86
C VAL A 19 -0.80 16.60 -36.38
N ALA A 20 -2.00 16.54 -36.97
CA ALA A 20 -2.51 15.31 -37.57
C ALA A 20 -1.62 14.80 -38.72
N ASN A 21 -1.11 15.69 -39.57
CA ASN A 21 -0.20 15.32 -40.66
C ASN A 21 1.18 14.87 -40.17
N ILE A 22 1.67 15.42 -39.05
CA ILE A 22 2.94 15.01 -38.42
C ILE A 22 2.78 13.63 -37.75
N ILE A 23 1.64 13.34 -37.11
CA ILE A 23 1.36 12.02 -36.51
C ILE A 23 1.12 10.94 -37.60
N GLN A 24 0.60 11.34 -38.77
CA GLN A 24 0.36 10.43 -39.90
C GLN A 24 1.60 10.17 -40.78
N GLY A 25 2.61 11.05 -40.72
CA GLY A 25 3.92 10.74 -41.27
C GLY A 25 4.69 9.94 -40.22
N ASP A 26 5.03 8.70 -40.50
CA ASP A 26 5.73 7.74 -39.62
C ASP A 26 7.13 8.23 -39.16
N ASP A 27 7.19 9.33 -38.41
CA ASP A 27 8.40 9.90 -37.82
C ASP A 27 8.40 9.54 -36.33
N ASP A 28 8.81 8.30 -36.07
CA ASP A 28 8.85 7.67 -34.75
C ASP A 28 9.63 8.49 -33.70
N GLU A 29 10.60 9.29 -34.15
CA GLU A 29 11.47 10.11 -33.29
C GLU A 29 10.74 11.33 -32.71
N ILE A 30 9.87 11.96 -33.50
CA ILE A 30 9.00 13.07 -33.06
C ILE A 30 7.93 12.53 -32.10
N THR A 31 7.32 11.40 -32.45
CA THR A 31 6.28 10.75 -31.65
C THR A 31 6.79 10.28 -30.28
N ALA A 32 8.03 9.80 -30.20
CA ALA A 32 8.68 9.37 -28.95
C ALA A 32 9.12 10.54 -28.04
N HIS A 33 9.40 11.73 -28.59
CA HIS A 33 9.84 12.91 -27.83
C HIS A 33 8.72 13.86 -27.40
N VAL A 34 7.47 13.62 -27.81
CA VAL A 34 6.34 14.37 -27.26
C VAL A 34 6.05 13.86 -25.84
N ALA A 35 6.76 14.40 -24.85
CA ALA A 35 6.23 14.48 -23.50
C ALA A 35 4.83 15.10 -23.61
N THR A 36 3.78 14.28 -23.47
CA THR A 36 2.42 14.72 -23.81
C THR A 36 2.09 16.00 -23.07
N LEU A 37 1.68 17.05 -23.79
CA LEU A 37 1.29 18.34 -23.21
C LEU A 37 0.20 18.18 -22.12
N LEU A 38 -0.61 17.12 -22.27
CA LEU A 38 -1.69 16.73 -21.37
C LEU A 38 -1.19 16.12 -20.05
N GLY A 39 0.11 15.85 -19.94
CA GLY A 39 0.78 15.31 -18.76
C GLY A 39 0.41 13.85 -18.46
N PRO A 40 0.98 13.27 -17.39
CA PRO A 40 0.77 11.86 -17.03
C PRO A 40 -0.57 11.59 -16.34
N LYS A 41 -1.51 12.55 -16.35
CA LYS A 41 -2.74 12.46 -15.56
C LYS A 41 -3.67 11.43 -16.18
N PHE A 42 -3.69 10.24 -15.59
CA PHE A 42 -4.69 9.22 -15.87
C PHE A 42 -6.05 9.69 -15.35
N ASN A 43 -6.94 10.09 -16.26
CA ASN A 43 -8.29 10.53 -15.91
C ASN A 43 -9.31 9.79 -16.78
N LEU A 44 -9.89 8.72 -16.24
CA LEU A 44 -11.03 8.07 -16.85
C LEU A 44 -12.32 8.70 -16.33
N PRO A 45 -13.38 8.77 -17.17
CA PRO A 45 -14.66 9.28 -16.73
C PRO A 45 -15.18 8.47 -15.53
N LYS A 46 -15.79 9.13 -14.55
CA LYS A 46 -16.38 8.48 -13.37
C LYS A 46 -17.74 7.86 -13.73
N ALA A 47 -17.91 6.55 -13.58
CA ALA A 47 -19.21 5.88 -13.74
C ALA A 47 -20.18 6.19 -12.59
N GLY A 48 -19.70 6.16 -11.35
CA GLY A 48 -20.51 6.42 -10.16
C GLY A 48 -19.70 6.45 -8.88
N VAL A 49 -20.36 6.81 -7.77
CA VAL A 49 -19.75 6.86 -6.43
C VAL A 49 -20.34 5.76 -5.55
N ILE A 50 -19.48 4.91 -5.01
CA ILE A 50 -19.83 4.02 -3.88
C ILE A 50 -19.42 4.72 -2.60
N ARG A 51 -20.38 5.01 -1.73
CA ARG A 51 -20.13 5.66 -0.45
C ARG A 51 -19.72 4.62 0.58
N PRO A 52 -18.73 4.90 1.45
CA PRO A 52 -18.22 3.96 2.44
C PRO A 52 -19.20 3.71 3.61
N GLY A 53 -20.37 4.32 3.63
CA GLY A 53 -21.35 4.23 4.69
C GLY A 53 -22.54 5.13 4.41
N ILE A 54 -23.19 5.64 5.47
CA ILE A 54 -24.33 6.55 5.36
C ILE A 54 -24.06 7.87 6.09
N MET A 55 -24.82 8.89 5.75
CA MET A 55 -24.97 10.08 6.59
C MET A 55 -26.22 9.91 7.46
N LYS A 56 -26.21 10.48 8.67
CA LYS A 56 -27.38 10.56 9.56
C LYS A 56 -27.57 12.00 10.01
N LEU A 57 -28.80 12.37 10.34
CA LEU A 57 -29.07 13.65 11.00
C LEU A 57 -28.40 13.70 12.37
N LYS A 58 -27.84 14.86 12.72
CA LYS A 58 -27.36 15.15 14.08
C LYS A 58 -28.51 15.09 15.09
N GLY A 59 -28.15 14.84 16.35
CA GLY A 59 -29.08 15.03 17.47
C GLY A 59 -29.62 16.46 17.50
N GLY A 60 -30.92 16.61 17.78
CA GLY A 60 -31.61 17.90 17.80
C GLY A 60 -32.19 18.37 16.46
N ALA A 61 -32.20 17.53 15.42
CA ALA A 61 -32.87 17.84 14.14
C ALA A 61 -34.37 18.09 14.33
N THR A 62 -34.89 19.12 13.66
CA THR A 62 -36.32 19.50 13.73
C THR A 62 -37.20 18.44 13.05
N PRO A 63 -38.50 18.35 13.38
CA PRO A 63 -39.43 17.49 12.65
C PRO A 63 -39.43 17.74 11.14
N GLN A 64 -39.26 19.00 10.73
CA GLN A 64 -39.16 19.40 9.32
C GLN A 64 -37.89 18.85 8.67
N ASP A 65 -36.73 18.95 9.34
CA ASP A 65 -35.47 18.38 8.84
C ASP A 65 -35.58 16.87 8.65
N LYS A 66 -36.23 16.16 9.59
CA LYS A 66 -36.45 14.71 9.51
C LYS A 66 -37.33 14.33 8.31
N ALA A 67 -38.46 15.02 8.13
CA ALA A 67 -39.36 14.77 7.02
C ALA A 67 -38.69 15.03 5.66
N LEU A 68 -37.92 16.12 5.55
CA LEU A 68 -37.16 16.45 4.35
C LEU A 68 -36.07 15.40 4.07
N TYR A 69 -35.33 15.01 5.10
CA TYR A 69 -34.30 13.97 5.01
C TYR A 69 -34.89 12.64 4.52
N GLU A 70 -35.99 12.16 5.11
CA GLU A 70 -36.66 10.92 4.72
C GLU A 70 -37.22 10.98 3.29
N LYS A 71 -37.81 12.11 2.90
CA LYS A 71 -38.29 12.34 1.54
C LYS A 71 -37.14 12.23 0.52
N MET A 72 -36.05 12.96 0.73
CA MET A 72 -34.90 12.94 -0.18
C MET A 72 -34.15 11.60 -0.15
N LEU A 73 -34.23 10.86 0.97
CA LEU A 73 -33.79 9.48 1.03
C LEU A 73 -34.53 8.61 0.01
N ALA A 74 -35.86 8.66 0.03
CA ALA A 74 -36.73 7.89 -0.86
C ALA A 74 -36.57 8.27 -2.34
N GLU A 75 -36.27 9.54 -2.63
CA GLU A 75 -36.01 10.02 -4.00
C GLU A 75 -34.62 9.61 -4.55
N GLY A 76 -33.78 8.97 -3.75
CA GLY A 76 -32.45 8.55 -4.15
C GLY A 76 -31.46 9.71 -4.33
N ALA A 77 -31.70 10.86 -3.66
CA ALA A 77 -30.82 12.03 -3.67
C ALA A 77 -29.37 11.69 -3.29
N THR A 78 -28.39 12.53 -3.58
CA THR A 78 -27.02 12.32 -3.04
C THR A 78 -26.90 12.86 -1.62
N TRP A 79 -25.83 12.52 -0.89
CA TRP A 79 -25.59 13.13 0.42
C TRP A 79 -25.31 14.62 0.33
N ASP A 80 -24.67 15.06 -0.76
CA ASP A 80 -24.32 16.45 -1.00
C ASP A 80 -25.59 17.28 -1.30
N GLU A 81 -26.52 16.73 -2.08
CA GLU A 81 -27.85 17.33 -2.31
C GLU A 81 -28.66 17.46 -1.02
N ILE A 82 -28.69 16.40 -0.20
CA ILE A 82 -29.40 16.43 1.08
C ILE A 82 -28.78 17.47 2.03
N ASP A 83 -27.44 17.52 2.11
CA ASP A 83 -26.76 18.48 2.99
C ASP A 83 -27.02 19.93 2.57
N GLN A 84 -27.00 20.17 1.25
CA GLN A 84 -27.31 21.48 0.68
C GLN A 84 -28.74 21.93 1.00
N GLU A 85 -29.72 21.04 0.83
CA GLU A 85 -31.14 21.37 1.05
C GLU A 85 -31.47 21.52 2.54
N LEU A 86 -30.85 20.72 3.41
CA LEU A 86 -30.99 20.85 4.86
C LEU A 86 -30.36 22.14 5.41
N GLY A 87 -29.34 22.67 4.73
CA GLY A 87 -28.57 23.82 5.17
C GLY A 87 -27.75 23.56 6.43
N THR A 88 -27.36 24.62 7.12
CA THR A 88 -26.48 24.55 8.29
C THR A 88 -27.23 24.57 9.62
N ASP A 89 -26.62 23.98 10.65
CA ASP A 89 -27.04 24.13 12.04
C ASP A 89 -26.73 25.55 12.59
N ALA A 90 -27.12 25.80 13.83
CA ALA A 90 -26.92 27.10 14.50
C ALA A 90 -25.45 27.54 14.60
N ASN A 91 -24.50 26.62 14.41
CA ASN A 91 -23.06 26.90 14.41
C ASN A 91 -22.49 27.01 13.00
N GLY A 92 -23.33 27.08 11.96
CA GLY A 92 -22.90 27.14 10.57
C GLY A 92 -22.30 25.84 10.04
N LYS A 93 -22.57 24.69 10.67
CA LYS A 93 -22.05 23.37 10.25
C LYS A 93 -23.15 22.53 9.60
N SER A 94 -22.76 21.59 8.73
CA SER A 94 -23.66 20.58 8.15
C SER A 94 -24.55 19.93 9.22
N LYS A 95 -25.85 19.76 8.95
CA LYS A 95 -26.79 19.03 9.82
C LYS A 95 -26.62 17.51 9.76
N LEU A 96 -25.83 17.02 8.82
CA LEU A 96 -25.51 15.61 8.65
C LEU A 96 -24.19 15.24 9.34
N ILE A 97 -24.11 14.00 9.79
CA ILE A 97 -22.89 13.39 10.30
C ILE A 97 -22.68 12.01 9.68
N PRO A 98 -21.43 11.64 9.32
CA PRO A 98 -21.14 10.29 8.85
C PRO A 98 -21.44 9.26 9.95
N ALA A 99 -22.06 8.15 9.58
CA ALA A 99 -22.25 7.01 10.46
C ALA A 99 -21.40 5.83 10.00
N ASN A 100 -20.67 5.24 10.96
CA ASN A 100 -19.89 4.04 10.74
C ASN A 100 -20.80 2.80 10.72
N VAL A 101 -21.05 2.26 9.54
CA VAL A 101 -21.92 1.09 9.30
C VAL A 101 -21.18 -0.04 8.60
N ASP A 102 -21.74 -1.25 8.65
CA ASP A 102 -21.18 -2.50 8.14
C ASP A 102 -21.35 -2.70 6.63
N TYR A 103 -21.91 -1.73 5.90
CA TYR A 103 -22.19 -1.82 4.46
C TYR A 103 -21.81 -0.55 3.71
N PHE A 104 -21.60 -0.70 2.41
CA PHE A 104 -21.45 0.38 1.43
C PHE A 104 -22.81 0.85 0.94
N THR A 105 -22.91 2.10 0.47
CA THR A 105 -24.13 2.60 -0.18
C THR A 105 -23.88 3.13 -1.57
N VAL A 106 -24.80 2.84 -2.48
CA VAL A 106 -24.80 3.37 -3.84
C VAL A 106 -26.16 4.02 -4.07
N ARG A 107 -26.18 5.32 -4.36
CA ARG A 107 -27.44 6.03 -4.60
C ARG A 107 -27.63 6.21 -6.11
N PRO A 108 -28.87 6.12 -6.64
CA PRO A 108 -29.10 6.27 -8.08
C PRO A 108 -28.54 7.59 -8.64
N ARG A 109 -28.65 8.71 -7.90
CA ARG A 109 -28.09 10.01 -8.31
C ARG A 109 -26.58 10.15 -8.09
N ASP A 110 -25.92 9.21 -7.40
CA ASP A 110 -24.45 9.15 -7.34
C ASP A 110 -23.85 8.53 -8.63
N CYS A 111 -24.69 8.02 -9.53
CA CYS A 111 -24.29 7.33 -10.77
C CYS A 111 -24.56 8.19 -12.01
N GLN A 112 -23.71 8.08 -13.04
CA GLN A 112 -24.00 8.67 -14.35
C GLN A 112 -25.26 8.08 -14.99
N ASN A 113 -25.47 6.77 -14.81
CA ASN A 113 -26.71 6.09 -15.16
C ASN A 113 -27.33 5.51 -13.86
N PRO A 114 -28.48 6.02 -13.42
CA PRO A 114 -29.15 5.57 -12.21
C PRO A 114 -29.38 4.05 -12.12
N LYS A 115 -29.59 3.37 -13.26
CA LYS A 115 -29.81 1.91 -13.31
C LYS A 115 -28.60 1.10 -12.85
N MET A 116 -27.39 1.67 -12.92
CA MET A 116 -26.18 0.97 -12.46
C MET A 116 -26.20 0.70 -10.96
N ALA A 117 -26.84 1.57 -10.16
CA ALA A 117 -27.01 1.32 -8.74
C ALA A 117 -27.82 0.04 -8.50
N GLU A 118 -28.95 -0.11 -9.20
CA GLU A 118 -29.79 -1.31 -9.13
C GLU A 118 -29.05 -2.57 -9.57
N GLU A 119 -28.26 -2.49 -10.65
CA GLU A 119 -27.44 -3.61 -11.12
C GLU A 119 -26.41 -4.07 -10.07
N ILE A 120 -25.74 -3.14 -9.38
CA ILE A 120 -24.80 -3.47 -8.30
C ILE A 120 -25.50 -4.19 -7.16
N TYR A 121 -26.63 -3.66 -6.68
CA TYR A 121 -27.38 -4.33 -5.61
C TYR A 121 -27.90 -5.70 -6.06
N LYS A 122 -28.37 -5.82 -7.30
CA LYS A 122 -28.84 -7.10 -7.84
C LYS A 122 -27.73 -8.17 -7.88
N LEU A 123 -26.49 -7.79 -8.20
CA LEU A 123 -25.37 -8.72 -8.34
C LEU A 123 -24.70 -9.04 -7.02
N TYR A 124 -24.58 -8.05 -6.11
CA TYR A 124 -23.65 -8.12 -4.98
C TYR A 124 -24.25 -7.79 -3.62
N ALA A 125 -25.55 -7.45 -3.53
CA ALA A 125 -26.17 -7.29 -2.22
C ALA A 125 -26.33 -8.64 -1.51
N ASP A 126 -26.14 -8.62 -0.20
CA ASP A 126 -26.48 -9.73 0.67
C ASP A 126 -28.00 -9.96 0.69
N LYS A 127 -28.43 -11.07 1.30
CA LYS A 127 -29.86 -11.44 1.42
C LYS A 127 -30.72 -10.37 2.12
N ASP A 128 -30.11 -9.54 2.97
CA ASP A 128 -30.78 -8.43 3.66
C ASP A 128 -30.76 -7.11 2.86
N GLY A 129 -30.33 -7.15 1.59
CA GLY A 129 -30.28 -6.01 0.68
C GLY A 129 -29.11 -5.06 0.92
N LYS A 130 -28.15 -5.41 1.79
CA LYS A 130 -26.97 -4.58 2.06
C LYS A 130 -25.77 -5.02 1.25
N LEU A 131 -25.01 -4.04 0.76
CA LEU A 131 -23.77 -4.26 0.03
C LEU A 131 -22.58 -4.29 1.00
N ARG A 132 -22.18 -5.47 1.49
CA ARG A 132 -21.03 -5.59 2.41
C ARG A 132 -19.72 -5.97 1.73
N SER A 133 -19.82 -6.63 0.57
CA SER A 133 -18.67 -7.13 -0.18
C SER A 133 -18.97 -7.11 -1.69
N PHE A 134 -17.99 -6.76 -2.51
CA PHE A 134 -18.10 -6.85 -3.98
C PHE A 134 -16.72 -6.94 -4.65
N PRO A 135 -16.60 -7.67 -5.78
CA PRO A 135 -15.36 -7.79 -6.51
C PRO A 135 -15.02 -6.50 -7.27
N VAL A 136 -13.73 -6.22 -7.40
CA VAL A 136 -13.22 -5.05 -8.13
C VAL A 136 -12.01 -5.41 -8.98
N TRP A 137 -11.72 -4.65 -10.03
CA TRP A 137 -10.45 -4.77 -10.75
C TRP A 137 -9.92 -3.39 -11.13
N PHE A 138 -8.60 -3.29 -11.31
CA PHE A 138 -7.94 -1.99 -11.45
C PHE A 138 -7.55 -1.67 -12.89
N PRO A 139 -7.65 -0.39 -13.29
CA PRO A 139 -7.28 0.04 -14.65
C PRO A 139 -5.77 0.14 -14.88
N VAL A 140 -4.99 0.32 -13.81
CA VAL A 140 -3.57 0.71 -13.85
C VAL A 140 -2.76 -0.12 -12.84
N ASN A 141 -1.43 -0.09 -12.96
CA ASN A 141 -0.52 -0.86 -12.10
C ASN A 141 0.02 -0.04 -10.94
N GLU A 142 -0.02 1.28 -11.04
CA GLU A 142 0.48 2.19 -10.03
C GLU A 142 -0.53 2.31 -8.89
N TRP A 143 -0.19 1.77 -7.72
CA TRP A 143 -1.10 1.80 -6.56
C TRP A 143 -1.50 3.23 -6.17
N TRP A 144 -0.62 4.24 -6.38
CA TRP A 144 -0.94 5.64 -6.09
C TRP A 144 -1.97 6.25 -7.06
N ASN A 145 -2.13 5.67 -8.27
CA ASN A 145 -3.22 6.02 -9.19
C ASN A 145 -4.52 5.27 -8.85
N ILE A 146 -4.42 4.09 -8.21
CA ILE A 146 -5.58 3.34 -7.70
C ILE A 146 -6.17 4.01 -6.45
N ILE A 147 -5.32 4.48 -5.53
CA ILE A 147 -5.72 5.18 -4.30
C ILE A 147 -5.09 6.58 -4.19
N PRO A 148 -5.39 7.54 -5.09
CA PRO A 148 -4.92 8.92 -4.92
C PRO A 148 -5.41 9.49 -3.59
N HIS A 149 -4.47 9.94 -2.76
CA HIS A 149 -4.75 10.48 -1.43
C HIS A 149 -3.78 11.60 -1.06
N SER A 150 -4.24 12.51 -0.20
CA SER A 150 -3.48 13.67 0.26
C SER A 150 -4.15 14.29 1.47
N LEU A 151 -3.39 15.01 2.30
CA LEU A 151 -3.94 15.97 3.24
C LEU A 151 -4.47 17.18 2.46
N ARG A 152 -5.68 17.65 2.77
CA ARG A 152 -6.31 18.79 2.09
C ARG A 152 -6.99 19.71 3.08
N CYS A 153 -6.92 21.00 2.79
CA CYS A 153 -7.67 22.06 3.45
C CYS A 153 -8.47 22.82 2.38
N PHE A 154 -9.74 23.09 2.65
CA PHE A 154 -10.63 23.80 1.74
C PHE A 154 -11.03 25.16 2.35
N SER A 155 -11.16 26.17 1.48
CA SER A 155 -11.80 27.45 1.74
C SER A 155 -13.13 27.51 0.98
N GLN A 156 -13.87 28.62 1.14
CA GLN A 156 -15.06 28.89 0.32
C GLN A 156 -14.75 28.92 -1.19
N SER A 157 -13.52 29.29 -1.56
CA SER A 157 -13.07 29.42 -2.95
C SER A 157 -12.41 28.16 -3.53
N GLY A 158 -12.38 27.04 -2.78
CA GLY A 158 -11.84 25.77 -3.25
C GLY A 158 -10.69 25.23 -2.39
N ILE A 159 -9.71 24.57 -3.00
CA ILE A 159 -8.56 24.01 -2.26
C ILE A 159 -7.66 25.16 -1.79
N LYS A 160 -7.50 25.29 -0.49
CA LYS A 160 -6.57 26.23 0.16
C LYS A 160 -5.17 25.64 0.26
N PHE A 161 -5.07 24.38 0.69
CA PHE A 161 -3.80 23.65 0.79
C PHE A 161 -3.98 22.19 0.39
N ARG A 162 -2.96 21.58 -0.23
CA ARG A 162 -2.91 20.12 -0.44
C ARG A 162 -1.49 19.59 -0.25
N SER A 163 -1.35 18.42 0.38
CA SER A 163 -0.05 17.75 0.45
C SER A 163 0.26 17.03 -0.86
N ALA A 164 1.52 17.06 -1.27
CA ALA A 164 2.07 16.23 -2.34
C ALA A 164 3.40 15.61 -1.89
N PHE A 165 3.83 14.58 -2.59
CA PHE A 165 5.18 14.04 -2.44
C PHE A 165 6.05 14.52 -3.61
N ARG A 166 7.29 14.90 -3.32
CA ARG A 166 8.33 15.22 -4.29
C ARG A 166 9.37 14.10 -4.31
N GLU A 167 10.37 14.25 -5.16
CA GLU A 167 11.50 13.33 -5.25
C GLU A 167 12.07 13.02 -3.86
N LYS A 168 12.54 11.77 -3.69
CA LYS A 168 13.06 11.22 -2.41
C LYS A 168 12.03 11.15 -1.28
N GLY A 169 10.73 11.21 -1.59
CA GLY A 169 9.66 11.03 -0.60
C GLY A 169 9.43 12.26 0.30
N ARG A 170 10.02 13.42 -0.03
CA ARG A 170 9.80 14.65 0.72
C ARG A 170 8.35 15.12 0.55
N ARG A 171 7.62 15.25 1.66
CA ARG A 171 6.24 15.77 1.66
C ARG A 171 6.25 17.30 1.62
N VAL A 172 5.55 17.87 0.65
CA VAL A 172 5.37 19.32 0.49
C VAL A 172 3.89 19.70 0.62
N CYS A 173 3.62 20.92 1.06
CA CYS A 173 2.30 21.50 1.14
C CYS A 173 2.17 22.55 0.04
N GLU A 174 1.33 22.25 -0.95
CA GLU A 174 1.06 23.12 -2.09
C GLU A 174 -0.09 24.08 -1.77
N PHE A 175 0.05 25.34 -2.18
CA PHE A 175 -1.00 26.36 -2.07
C PHE A 175 -1.17 27.14 -3.38
N PRO A 176 -2.40 27.56 -3.72
CA PRO A 176 -2.65 28.33 -4.93
C PRO A 176 -2.00 29.71 -4.84
N LEU A 177 -1.22 30.10 -5.84
CA LEU A 177 -0.69 31.47 -5.95
C LEU A 177 -1.75 32.40 -6.55
N GLU A 178 -1.63 33.69 -6.25
CA GLU A 178 -2.47 34.72 -6.85
C GLU A 178 -2.13 34.89 -8.34
N ILE A 179 -3.15 35.16 -9.16
CA ILE A 179 -3.00 35.41 -10.58
C ILE A 179 -3.37 36.86 -10.82
N GLU A 180 -2.50 37.57 -11.54
CA GLU A 180 -2.77 38.93 -12.00
C GLU A 180 -4.01 38.95 -12.92
N PRO A 181 -4.99 39.83 -12.66
CA PRO A 181 -6.16 39.97 -13.52
C PRO A 181 -5.76 40.22 -14.98
N GLY A 182 -6.42 39.53 -15.92
CA GLY A 182 -6.19 39.68 -17.36
C GLY A 182 -5.06 38.80 -17.94
N ARG A 183 -4.25 38.14 -17.10
CA ARG A 183 -3.19 37.23 -17.56
C ARG A 183 -3.74 35.82 -17.83
N LYS A 184 -3.59 35.34 -19.07
CA LYS A 184 -3.86 33.93 -19.41
C LYS A 184 -2.75 33.05 -18.84
N VAL A 185 -3.11 32.01 -18.10
CA VAL A 185 -2.18 31.03 -17.56
C VAL A 185 -2.41 29.68 -18.23
N PHE A 186 -1.35 29.11 -18.78
CA PHE A 186 -1.35 27.76 -19.34
C PHE A 186 -1.21 26.72 -18.21
N ASN A 187 -1.89 25.56 -18.31
CA ASN A 187 -1.95 24.50 -17.27
C ASN A 187 -2.65 24.85 -15.94
N GLY A 188 -3.40 25.96 -15.89
CA GLY A 188 -4.19 26.35 -14.71
C GLY A 188 -3.41 27.21 -13.71
N ARG A 189 -3.97 27.38 -12.51
CA ARG A 189 -3.38 28.26 -11.48
C ARG A 189 -2.02 27.72 -11.01
N PRO A 190 -0.96 28.57 -10.93
CA PRO A 190 0.33 28.14 -10.40
C PRO A 190 0.24 27.87 -8.89
N TRP A 191 1.10 26.96 -8.41
CA TRP A 191 1.12 26.51 -7.01
C TRP A 191 2.47 26.84 -6.38
N GLY A 192 2.44 27.45 -5.20
CA GLY A 192 3.59 27.61 -4.33
C GLY A 192 3.75 26.40 -3.41
N GLU A 193 4.93 26.24 -2.82
CA GLU A 193 5.25 25.10 -1.95
C GLU A 193 5.88 25.55 -0.63
N ARG A 194 5.56 24.82 0.44
CA ARG A 194 6.24 24.89 1.75
C ARG A 194 6.45 23.49 2.33
N PRO A 195 7.36 23.28 3.30
CA PRO A 195 7.47 22.01 4.01
C PRO A 195 6.11 21.57 4.62
N CYS A 196 5.81 20.26 4.59
CA CYS A 196 4.58 19.71 5.14
C CYS A 196 4.85 18.89 6.40
N GLU A 197 4.73 19.54 7.54
CA GLU A 197 4.91 18.98 8.89
C GLU A 197 3.59 19.09 9.68
N PRO A 198 2.76 18.02 9.70
CA PRO A 198 1.49 18.00 10.43
C PRO A 198 1.61 18.35 11.90
N ASP A 199 2.70 17.94 12.57
CA ASP A 199 2.92 18.14 14.00
C ASP A 199 3.04 19.62 14.39
N THR A 200 3.58 20.45 13.49
CA THR A 200 3.74 21.90 13.68
C THR A 200 2.75 22.74 12.86
N CYS A 201 1.99 22.11 11.95
CA CYS A 201 1.08 22.80 11.05
C CYS A 201 -0.23 23.20 11.74
N ARG A 202 -0.45 24.51 11.89
CA ARG A 202 -1.69 25.11 12.44
C ARG A 202 -2.95 24.51 11.84
N GLU A 203 -3.06 24.45 10.51
CA GLU A 203 -4.26 23.94 9.83
C GLU A 203 -4.55 22.46 10.14
N TYR A 204 -3.51 21.65 10.33
CA TYR A 204 -3.67 20.26 10.72
C TYR A 204 -4.08 20.13 12.18
N GLN A 205 -3.41 20.86 13.07
CA GLN A 205 -3.69 20.86 14.52
C GLN A 205 -5.09 21.38 14.85
N THR A 206 -5.63 22.35 14.08
CA THR A 206 -7.02 22.81 14.24
C THR A 206 -8.06 21.89 13.60
N GLY A 207 -7.63 20.86 12.86
CA GLY A 207 -8.50 19.93 12.15
C GLY A 207 -9.11 20.48 10.85
N GLU A 208 -8.63 21.63 10.35
CA GLU A 208 -9.02 22.19 9.04
C GLU A 208 -8.40 21.40 7.87
N CYS A 209 -7.21 20.82 8.07
CA CYS A 209 -6.52 19.98 7.11
C CYS A 209 -6.76 18.50 7.43
N LYS A 210 -7.37 17.75 6.51
CA LYS A 210 -7.76 16.35 6.72
C LYS A 210 -7.23 15.46 5.60
N LEU A 211 -6.96 14.21 5.93
CA LEU A 211 -6.70 13.16 4.94
C LEU A 211 -7.97 12.93 4.11
N GLY A 212 -7.82 12.97 2.79
CA GLY A 212 -8.82 12.51 1.85
C GLY A 212 -8.17 11.66 0.77
N GLY A 213 -8.75 10.49 0.53
CA GLY A 213 -8.38 9.58 -0.53
C GLY A 213 -9.60 9.11 -1.31
N VAL A 214 -9.34 8.62 -2.52
CA VAL A 214 -10.35 8.00 -3.37
C VAL A 214 -9.78 6.72 -3.91
N LEU A 215 -10.47 5.60 -3.71
CA LEU A 215 -10.15 4.35 -4.38
C LEU A 215 -10.87 4.32 -5.73
N GLN A 216 -10.15 3.98 -6.80
CA GLN A 216 -10.64 3.98 -8.18
C GLN A 216 -10.55 2.57 -8.80
N PHE A 217 -11.66 2.07 -9.34
CA PHE A 217 -11.76 0.70 -9.82
C PHE A 217 -12.89 0.49 -10.83
N TYR A 218 -12.92 -0.69 -11.42
CA TYR A 218 -14.05 -1.23 -12.14
C TYR A 218 -14.71 -2.36 -11.33
N ILE A 219 -15.98 -2.61 -11.61
CA ILE A 219 -16.77 -3.68 -10.99
C ILE A 219 -17.12 -4.67 -12.09
N PRO A 220 -16.75 -5.96 -11.98
CA PRO A 220 -17.20 -6.99 -12.92
C PRO A 220 -18.72 -6.99 -13.09
N GLY A 221 -19.22 -7.33 -14.27
CA GLY A 221 -20.67 -7.42 -14.53
C GLY A 221 -21.42 -6.09 -14.70
N ILE A 222 -20.82 -4.95 -14.33
CA ILE A 222 -21.42 -3.62 -14.54
C ILE A 222 -20.99 -3.05 -15.88
N LYS A 223 -21.97 -2.68 -16.72
CA LYS A 223 -21.70 -2.16 -18.07
C LYS A 223 -21.24 -0.69 -18.01
N GLY A 224 -20.24 -0.33 -18.81
CA GLY A 224 -19.77 1.05 -18.96
C GLY A 224 -18.24 1.16 -18.93
N ILE A 225 -17.71 2.25 -19.48
CA ILE A 225 -16.26 2.49 -19.57
C ILE A 225 -15.70 3.29 -18.38
N GLY A 226 -16.57 3.82 -17.51
CA GLY A 226 -16.19 4.71 -16.42
C GLY A 226 -15.72 4.00 -15.15
N LEU A 227 -14.84 4.67 -14.40
CA LEU A 227 -14.36 4.20 -13.10
C LEU A 227 -15.39 4.46 -12.00
N TRP A 228 -15.56 3.46 -11.14
CA TRP A 228 -16.20 3.64 -9.85
C TRP A 228 -15.21 4.25 -8.87
N VAL A 229 -15.72 5.15 -8.04
CA VAL A 229 -14.93 5.81 -7.02
C VAL A 229 -15.50 5.56 -5.63
N LEU A 230 -14.61 5.27 -4.68
CA LEU A 230 -14.95 5.09 -3.28
C LEU A 230 -14.12 6.08 -2.44
N PRO A 231 -14.69 7.23 -2.04
CA PRO A 231 -14.01 8.20 -1.21
C PRO A 231 -13.85 7.69 0.22
N THR A 232 -12.70 7.97 0.84
CA THR A 232 -12.41 7.62 2.23
C THR A 232 -11.50 8.64 2.89
N THR A 233 -11.72 8.87 4.19
CA THR A 233 -10.85 9.66 5.06
C THR A 233 -10.14 8.77 6.10
N SER A 234 -10.36 7.45 6.03
CA SER A 234 -9.78 6.48 6.97
C SER A 234 -8.34 6.17 6.59
N TRP A 235 -7.41 6.63 7.42
CA TRP A 235 -5.98 6.29 7.31
C TRP A 235 -5.77 4.77 7.34
N TYR A 236 -6.38 4.09 8.32
CA TYR A 236 -6.26 2.63 8.49
C TYR A 236 -6.75 1.85 7.27
N SER A 237 -7.87 2.27 6.67
CA SER A 237 -8.36 1.63 5.44
C SER A 237 -7.38 1.81 4.28
N LEU A 238 -6.87 3.03 4.07
CA LEU A 238 -5.92 3.32 2.99
C LEU A 238 -4.60 2.56 3.14
N VAL A 239 -4.06 2.47 4.37
CA VAL A 239 -2.84 1.70 4.65
C VAL A 239 -3.04 0.22 4.32
N ARG A 240 -4.16 -0.38 4.74
CA ARG A 240 -4.45 -1.80 4.45
C ARG A 240 -4.64 -2.08 2.98
N ILE A 241 -5.38 -1.22 2.29
CA ILE A 241 -5.56 -1.31 0.84
C ILE A 241 -4.20 -1.21 0.14
N LYS A 242 -3.37 -0.24 0.51
CA LYS A 242 -2.01 -0.09 -0.02
C LYS A 242 -1.18 -1.35 0.19
N SER A 243 -1.14 -1.88 1.41
CA SER A 243 -0.38 -3.10 1.71
C SER A 243 -0.84 -4.31 0.90
N SER A 244 -2.15 -4.44 0.68
CA SER A 244 -2.72 -5.52 -0.15
C SER A 244 -2.33 -5.38 -1.62
N LEU A 245 -2.37 -4.14 -2.15
CA LEU A 245 -1.91 -3.84 -3.50
C LEU A 245 -0.39 -4.09 -3.64
N GLU A 246 0.42 -3.67 -2.68
CA GLU A 246 1.87 -3.90 -2.71
C GLU A 246 2.22 -5.39 -2.64
N ALA A 247 1.52 -6.17 -1.83
CA ALA A 247 1.70 -7.61 -1.76
C ALA A 247 1.43 -8.27 -3.12
N VAL A 248 0.26 -8.04 -3.72
CA VAL A 248 -0.08 -8.61 -5.05
C VAL A 248 0.88 -8.11 -6.13
N SER A 249 1.26 -6.83 -6.08
CA SER A 249 2.24 -6.25 -7.01
C SER A 249 3.59 -6.96 -6.89
N SER A 250 4.06 -7.30 -5.68
CA SER A 250 5.33 -8.02 -5.50
C SER A 250 5.29 -9.43 -6.11
N ILE A 251 4.16 -10.13 -5.99
CA ILE A 251 3.99 -11.51 -6.48
C ILE A 251 3.87 -11.56 -8.00
N THR A 252 3.18 -10.58 -8.58
CA THR A 252 2.85 -10.55 -10.01
C THR A 252 3.87 -9.76 -10.84
N GLY A 253 5.00 -9.36 -10.25
CA GLY A 253 6.06 -8.62 -10.94
C GLY A 253 5.65 -7.19 -11.31
N GLY A 254 4.92 -6.50 -10.44
CA GLY A 254 4.48 -5.12 -10.61
C GLY A 254 3.08 -4.96 -11.19
N ARG A 255 2.33 -6.05 -11.40
CA ARG A 255 1.02 -5.99 -12.07
C ARG A 255 -0.12 -5.85 -11.07
N LEU A 256 -1.01 -4.90 -11.29
CA LEU A 256 -2.28 -4.78 -10.57
C LEU A 256 -3.47 -4.63 -11.51
N SER A 257 -3.21 -4.14 -12.73
CA SER A 257 -4.24 -3.99 -13.74
C SER A 257 -4.64 -5.31 -14.37
N ARG A 258 -5.94 -5.45 -14.63
CA ARG A 258 -6.55 -6.54 -15.42
C ARG A 258 -6.03 -7.92 -15.01
N ILE A 259 -6.04 -8.21 -13.71
CA ILE A 259 -5.79 -9.56 -13.22
C ILE A 259 -7.12 -10.30 -13.20
N PHE A 260 -7.21 -11.33 -14.04
CA PHE A 260 -8.36 -12.22 -14.11
C PHE A 260 -7.84 -13.65 -14.17
N ILE A 261 -8.25 -14.47 -13.21
CA ILE A 261 -7.92 -15.89 -13.13
C ILE A 261 -9.27 -16.62 -13.11
N ASP A 262 -9.45 -17.53 -14.07
CA ASP A 262 -10.74 -18.20 -14.35
C ASP A 262 -11.93 -17.24 -14.50
N GLY A 263 -11.67 -16.08 -15.14
CA GLY A 263 -12.67 -15.04 -15.37
C GLY A 263 -13.03 -14.21 -14.12
N GLN A 264 -12.37 -14.44 -12.98
CA GLN A 264 -12.60 -13.74 -11.72
C GLN A 264 -11.43 -12.84 -11.37
N THR A 265 -11.73 -11.69 -10.78
CA THR A 265 -10.71 -10.80 -10.20
C THR A 265 -10.36 -11.29 -8.79
N PRO A 266 -9.08 -11.31 -8.39
CA PRO A 266 -8.70 -11.70 -7.04
C PRO A 266 -9.08 -10.64 -6.00
N PHE A 267 -9.42 -9.42 -6.42
CA PHE A 267 -9.63 -8.31 -5.50
C PHE A 267 -11.10 -8.16 -5.11
N VAL A 268 -11.37 -8.17 -3.81
CA VAL A 268 -12.72 -8.00 -3.25
C VAL A 268 -12.70 -6.89 -2.21
N LEU A 269 -13.53 -5.87 -2.41
CA LEU A 269 -13.74 -4.85 -1.39
C LEU A 269 -14.79 -5.33 -0.41
N LYS A 270 -14.46 -5.31 0.89
CA LYS A 270 -15.38 -5.71 1.96
C LYS A 270 -15.31 -4.80 3.17
N LYS A 271 -16.38 -4.80 3.97
CA LYS A 271 -16.43 -4.20 5.30
C LYS A 271 -15.95 -5.18 6.36
N VAL A 272 -15.01 -4.75 7.20
CA VAL A 272 -14.46 -5.56 8.29
C VAL A 272 -14.54 -4.76 9.58
N LEU A 273 -15.06 -5.38 10.65
CA LEU A 273 -15.04 -4.80 11.99
C LEU A 273 -13.65 -5.00 12.57
N ASP A 274 -13.04 -3.92 13.04
CA ASP A 274 -11.72 -3.98 13.63
C ASP A 274 -11.57 -2.98 14.77
N GLU A 275 -10.66 -3.28 15.70
CA GLU A 275 -10.28 -2.38 16.77
C GLU A 275 -9.12 -1.49 16.33
N VAL A 276 -9.40 -0.19 16.19
CA VAL A 276 -8.37 0.79 15.90
C VAL A 276 -7.96 1.50 17.18
N SER A 277 -6.65 1.53 17.45
CA SER A 277 -6.08 2.39 18.48
C SER A 277 -5.93 3.80 17.94
N ARG A 278 -6.42 4.81 18.66
CA ARG A 278 -6.25 6.22 18.31
C ARG A 278 -5.82 6.98 19.56
N VAL A 279 -4.86 7.88 19.41
CA VAL A 279 -4.53 8.85 20.46
C VAL A 279 -5.60 9.93 20.50
N ASP A 280 -6.19 10.14 21.67
CA ASP A 280 -7.09 11.27 21.90
C ASP A 280 -6.28 12.56 22.05
N PRO A 281 -6.47 13.55 21.16
CA PRO A 281 -5.72 14.81 21.23
C PRO A 281 -5.94 15.60 22.53
N LYS A 282 -7.07 15.39 23.23
CA LYS A 282 -7.37 16.13 24.47
C LYS A 282 -6.70 15.52 25.69
N THR A 283 -6.69 14.19 25.77
CA THR A 283 -6.18 13.47 26.95
C THR A 283 -4.78 12.90 26.75
N GLY A 284 -4.29 12.83 25.51
CA GLY A 284 -3.02 12.20 25.15
C GLY A 284 -3.01 10.67 25.29
N LYS A 285 -4.12 10.07 25.73
CA LYS A 285 -4.23 8.64 25.98
C LYS A 285 -4.60 7.88 24.71
N SER A 286 -4.12 6.63 24.63
CA SER A 286 -4.57 5.70 23.60
C SER A 286 -5.98 5.20 23.92
N ILE A 287 -6.91 5.39 22.99
CA ILE A 287 -8.27 4.88 23.03
C ILE A 287 -8.41 3.80 21.97
N ARG A 288 -8.97 2.65 22.34
CA ARG A 288 -9.38 1.62 21.37
C ARG A 288 -10.83 1.84 21.00
N GLN A 289 -11.12 1.85 19.71
CA GLN A 289 -12.48 1.99 19.21
C GLN A 289 -12.72 0.96 18.10
N SER A 290 -13.80 0.19 18.24
CA SER A 290 -14.28 -0.68 17.16
C SER A 290 -14.85 0.16 16.01
N GLN A 291 -14.37 -0.06 14.78
CA GLN A 291 -14.80 0.64 13.58
C GLN A 291 -14.95 -0.33 12.39
N TRP A 292 -15.89 -0.04 11.48
CA TRP A 292 -16.04 -0.78 10.23
C TRP A 292 -15.11 -0.18 9.17
N LEU A 293 -14.01 -0.87 8.93
CA LEU A 293 -12.99 -0.47 7.97
C LEU A 293 -13.30 -1.00 6.58
N ILE A 294 -12.76 -0.32 5.57
CA ILE A 294 -12.77 -0.80 4.19
C ILE A 294 -11.52 -1.65 4.03
N ASN A 295 -11.70 -2.91 3.65
CA ASN A 295 -10.60 -3.82 3.39
C ASN A 295 -10.60 -4.24 1.92
N LEU A 296 -9.42 -4.27 1.30
CA LEU A 296 -9.21 -4.92 0.02
C LEU A 296 -8.72 -6.34 0.30
N ASP A 297 -9.61 -7.30 0.18
CA ASP A 297 -9.31 -8.71 0.33
C ASP A 297 -8.76 -9.29 -0.98
N VAL A 298 -7.83 -10.23 -0.87
CA VAL A 298 -7.27 -10.96 -2.01
C VAL A 298 -7.79 -12.39 -1.92
N GLN A 299 -8.84 -12.70 -2.67
CA GLN A 299 -9.55 -13.97 -2.66
C GLN A 299 -9.08 -14.87 -3.79
N ILE A 300 -7.84 -15.36 -3.66
CA ILE A 300 -7.29 -16.35 -4.58
C ILE A 300 -6.20 -17.15 -3.89
N ASP A 301 -5.97 -18.38 -4.37
CA ASP A 301 -4.81 -19.15 -3.99
C ASP A 301 -3.50 -18.44 -4.41
N MET A 302 -2.54 -18.42 -3.50
CA MET A 302 -1.29 -17.68 -3.72
C MET A 302 -0.43 -18.34 -4.80
N PHE A 303 -0.47 -19.67 -4.94
CA PHE A 303 0.25 -20.37 -6.00
C PHE A 303 -0.36 -20.07 -7.37
N GLU A 304 -1.69 -19.97 -7.48
CA GLU A 304 -2.36 -19.54 -8.71
C GLU A 304 -1.94 -18.12 -9.10
N LEU A 305 -1.86 -17.21 -8.13
CA LEU A 305 -1.42 -15.84 -8.37
C LEU A 305 0.06 -15.77 -8.81
N VAL A 306 0.94 -16.58 -8.22
CA VAL A 306 2.33 -16.73 -8.64
C VAL A 306 2.41 -17.28 -10.06
N LYS A 307 1.65 -18.33 -10.36
CA LYS A 307 1.59 -18.95 -11.69
C LYS A 307 1.16 -17.94 -12.75
N TYR A 308 0.12 -17.17 -12.47
CA TYR A 308 -0.34 -16.07 -13.33
C TYR A 308 0.78 -15.03 -13.58
N GLY A 309 1.50 -14.64 -12.53
CA GLY A 309 2.65 -13.73 -12.65
C GLY A 309 3.79 -14.29 -13.52
N GLN A 310 4.08 -15.58 -13.35
CA GLN A 310 5.13 -16.28 -14.11
C GLN A 310 4.76 -16.48 -15.58
N GLU A 311 3.55 -16.94 -15.89
CA GLU A 311 3.07 -17.15 -17.26
C GLU A 311 3.17 -15.87 -18.09
N LYS A 312 2.72 -14.74 -17.54
CA LYS A 312 2.85 -13.45 -18.22
C LYS A 312 4.28 -12.96 -18.37
N THR A 313 5.16 -13.34 -17.45
CA THR A 313 6.60 -13.05 -17.58
C THR A 313 7.24 -13.92 -18.66
N ILE A 314 6.86 -15.19 -18.77
CA ILE A 314 7.32 -16.12 -19.81
C ILE A 314 6.81 -15.67 -21.19
N GLU A 315 5.53 -15.30 -21.31
CA GLU A 315 4.97 -14.72 -22.54
C GLU A 315 5.76 -13.49 -23.01
N LYS A 316 6.07 -12.56 -22.09
CA LYS A 316 6.89 -11.38 -22.41
C LYS A 316 8.29 -11.76 -22.90
N ARG A 317 8.93 -12.75 -22.27
CA ARG A 317 10.25 -13.25 -22.69
C ARG A 317 10.19 -13.92 -24.07
N GLY A 318 9.15 -14.69 -24.34
CA GLY A 318 8.92 -15.33 -25.64
C GLY A 318 8.72 -14.31 -26.75
N LEU A 319 7.90 -13.28 -26.53
CA LEU A 319 7.69 -12.19 -27.50
C LEU A 319 8.97 -11.39 -27.76
N ALA A 320 9.75 -11.11 -26.72
CA ALA A 320 11.05 -10.46 -26.86
C ALA A 320 12.01 -11.31 -27.71
N ALA A 321 12.06 -12.63 -27.49
CA ALA A 321 12.87 -13.56 -28.28
C ALA A 321 12.42 -13.61 -29.75
N ILE A 322 11.11 -13.62 -30.02
CA ILE A 322 10.57 -13.58 -31.40
C ILE A 322 10.95 -12.28 -32.12
N SER A 323 10.91 -11.14 -31.43
CA SER A 323 11.33 -9.85 -32.01
C SER A 323 12.80 -9.86 -32.42
N ILE A 324 13.67 -10.50 -31.63
CA ILE A 324 15.09 -10.69 -31.92
C ILE A 324 15.26 -11.63 -33.14
N LEU A 325 14.52 -12.73 -33.19
CA LEU A 325 14.59 -13.70 -34.30
C LEU A 325 14.09 -13.14 -35.63
N ASN A 326 13.09 -12.25 -35.61
CA ASN A 326 12.53 -11.63 -36.81
C ASN A 326 13.35 -10.45 -37.36
N GLY A 327 14.53 -10.16 -36.79
CA GLY A 327 15.41 -9.09 -37.29
C GLY A 327 14.90 -7.67 -37.04
N THR A 328 13.75 -7.50 -36.40
CA THR A 328 13.29 -6.23 -35.84
C THR A 328 14.18 -5.86 -34.66
N HIS A 329 15.23 -5.07 -34.92
CA HIS A 329 15.97 -4.36 -33.90
C HIS A 329 15.10 -3.25 -33.33
N SER A 330 14.06 -3.60 -32.58
CA SER A 330 13.60 -2.68 -31.55
C SER A 330 14.80 -2.48 -30.63
N ASN A 331 15.14 -1.23 -30.33
CA ASN A 331 16.08 -0.86 -29.27
C ASN A 331 15.49 -1.22 -27.89
N VAL A 332 15.02 -2.46 -27.74
CA VAL A 332 14.81 -3.10 -26.46
C VAL A 332 16.23 -3.36 -26.01
N ASN A 333 16.75 -2.45 -25.18
CA ASN A 333 17.85 -2.79 -24.30
C ASN A 333 17.52 -4.19 -23.76
N PRO A 334 18.34 -5.22 -24.03
CA PRO A 334 18.16 -6.46 -23.32
C PRO A 334 18.08 -6.05 -21.85
N ILE A 335 17.10 -6.57 -21.12
CA ILE A 335 17.21 -6.58 -19.67
C ILE A 335 18.52 -7.30 -19.45
N LYS A 336 19.59 -6.53 -19.23
CA LYS A 336 20.81 -7.07 -18.68
C LYS A 336 20.31 -7.67 -17.38
N ASP A 337 20.34 -8.99 -17.31
CA ASP A 337 20.70 -9.61 -16.06
C ASP A 337 22.07 -9.02 -15.73
N THR A 338 22.09 -7.85 -15.10
CA THR A 338 23.24 -7.37 -14.38
C THR A 338 23.37 -8.29 -13.17
N VAL A 339 23.89 -9.47 -13.42
CA VAL A 339 25.04 -9.90 -12.63
C VAL A 339 26.17 -8.97 -13.08
N ASN A 340 26.26 -7.80 -12.44
CA ASN A 340 27.42 -6.95 -12.60
C ASN A 340 28.63 -7.73 -12.06
N PRO A 341 29.70 -7.98 -12.83
CA PRO A 341 31.01 -8.12 -12.23
C PRO A 341 31.33 -6.77 -11.57
N VAL A 342 31.57 -6.79 -10.27
CA VAL A 342 32.00 -5.61 -9.52
C VAL A 342 33.40 -5.24 -10.05
N THR A 343 33.47 -4.21 -10.88
CA THR A 343 34.71 -3.46 -11.10
C THR A 343 34.81 -2.41 -10.00
N ASP A 344 35.99 -2.35 -9.38
CA ASP A 344 36.35 -1.45 -8.30
C ASP A 344 36.02 0.00 -8.65
N VAL A 345 35.05 0.58 -7.94
CA VAL A 345 34.83 2.03 -7.87
C VAL A 345 35.21 2.43 -6.46
N GLU A 346 36.21 3.31 -6.36
CA GLU A 346 36.64 3.89 -5.08
C GLU A 346 35.45 4.57 -4.38
N PRO A 347 35.25 4.35 -3.06
CA PRO A 347 34.14 4.93 -2.34
C PRO A 347 34.39 6.42 -2.06
N GLU A 348 33.43 7.27 -2.45
CA GLU A 348 33.30 8.63 -1.91
C GLU A 348 33.05 8.61 -0.39
N PRO A 349 33.49 9.64 0.35
CA PRO A 349 33.49 9.65 1.81
C PRO A 349 32.08 9.68 2.41
N ASN A 350 31.89 8.83 3.42
CA ASN A 350 30.64 8.67 4.16
C ASN A 350 30.33 9.93 4.99
N PRO A 351 29.08 10.44 5.04
CA PRO A 351 28.68 11.46 5.99
C PRO A 351 28.75 10.91 7.44
N GLU A 352 29.21 11.75 8.36
CA GLU A 352 29.38 11.42 9.78
C GLU A 352 28.07 10.97 10.46
N PRO A 353 28.10 9.96 11.36
CA PRO A 353 26.92 9.52 12.09
C PRO A 353 26.57 10.48 13.24
N GLU A 354 25.31 10.91 13.30
CA GLU A 354 24.72 11.56 14.49
C GLU A 354 24.68 10.60 15.70
N PRO A 355 24.78 11.11 16.94
CA PRO A 355 25.03 10.31 18.14
C PRO A 355 23.80 9.51 18.60
N ASN A 356 24.05 8.23 18.91
CA ASN A 356 23.09 7.30 19.51
C ASN A 356 22.90 7.62 21.01
N LEU A 357 21.69 8.05 21.41
CA LEU A 357 21.28 8.10 22.81
C LEU A 357 20.79 6.71 23.24
N GLU A 358 21.56 6.06 24.12
CA GLU A 358 21.18 4.79 24.75
C GLU A 358 19.98 4.98 25.71
N PRO A 359 19.00 4.04 25.76
CA PRO A 359 17.99 4.05 26.82
C PRO A 359 18.54 3.48 28.13
N GLU A 360 18.27 4.17 29.24
CA GLU A 360 18.65 3.78 30.61
C GLU A 360 18.00 2.45 31.07
N PRO A 361 18.68 1.69 31.96
CA PRO A 361 18.40 0.27 32.23
C PRO A 361 17.22 -0.04 33.18
N GLU A 362 16.46 0.93 33.68
CA GLU A 362 15.47 0.67 34.74
C GLU A 362 14.12 0.09 34.28
N ILE A 363 13.86 0.03 32.96
CA ILE A 363 12.54 -0.36 32.44
C ILE A 363 12.40 -1.88 32.20
N LEU A 364 13.49 -2.66 32.17
CA LEU A 364 13.43 -4.11 31.91
C LEU A 364 13.07 -4.97 33.13
N ALA A 365 13.16 -4.43 34.37
CA ALA A 365 12.86 -5.18 35.59
C ALA A 365 11.36 -5.20 35.96
N SER A 366 10.54 -4.29 35.42
CA SER A 366 9.10 -4.24 35.73
C SER A 366 8.28 -5.26 34.93
N TYR A 367 8.68 -5.57 33.69
CA TYR A 367 7.93 -6.49 32.82
C TYR A 367 8.10 -7.98 33.16
N ALA A 368 9.14 -8.36 33.91
CA ALA A 368 9.35 -9.75 34.32
C ALA A 368 8.53 -10.14 35.58
N ASN A 369 8.15 -9.17 36.42
CA ASN A 369 7.44 -9.43 37.69
C ASN A 369 5.91 -9.42 37.59
N GLU A 370 5.33 -8.94 36.48
CA GLU A 370 3.87 -8.93 36.26
C GLU A 370 3.37 -10.20 35.55
N ALA A 371 4.21 -10.87 34.75
CA ALA A 371 3.86 -12.14 34.10
C ALA A 371 3.69 -13.30 35.11
N THR A 372 4.36 -13.24 36.25
CA THR A 372 4.31 -14.28 37.30
C THR A 372 3.15 -14.09 38.29
N LYS A 373 2.49 -12.93 38.30
CA LYS A 373 1.31 -12.63 39.14
C LYS A 373 -0.03 -12.96 38.48
N ILE A 374 -0.06 -13.19 37.17
CA ILE A 374 -1.28 -13.49 36.42
C ILE A 374 -1.56 -15.00 36.38
N PHE A 375 -0.55 -15.86 36.60
CA PHE A 375 -0.71 -17.32 36.54
C PHE A 375 -1.08 -18.01 37.89
N THR A 376 -1.31 -17.25 38.96
CA THR A 376 -1.58 -17.81 40.31
C THR A 376 -2.86 -17.30 40.98
N LYS A 377 -3.84 -16.76 40.23
CA LYS A 377 -5.08 -16.21 40.81
C LYS A 377 -6.40 -16.81 40.30
N GLU A 378 -6.39 -17.98 39.66
CA GLU A 378 -7.61 -18.72 39.34
C GLU A 378 -7.58 -20.18 39.83
N ILE A 379 -7.25 -20.42 41.12
CA ILE A 379 -7.73 -21.62 41.85
C ILE A 379 -7.92 -21.25 43.33
N SER A 380 -9.17 -20.98 43.72
CA SER A 380 -9.74 -21.00 45.08
C SER A 380 -11.22 -20.62 44.92
N SER A 381 -12.20 -21.51 45.02
CA SER A 381 -12.61 -22.24 46.23
C SER A 381 -13.68 -23.30 45.88
N ASP A 382 -13.65 -24.37 46.68
CA ASP A 382 -14.60 -25.48 46.95
C ASP A 382 -16.11 -25.13 46.86
N GLU A 383 -17.11 -26.02 46.68
CA GLU A 383 -17.34 -27.46 46.96
C GLU A 383 -18.74 -27.77 46.34
N THR A 384 -19.10 -28.91 45.70
CA THR A 384 -19.62 -30.16 46.30
C THR A 384 -20.30 -31.07 45.25
N SER A 385 -20.29 -32.38 45.55
CA SER A 385 -21.17 -33.51 45.12
C SER A 385 -20.96 -34.23 43.77
N GLU A 386 -20.34 -35.42 43.90
CA GLU A 386 -20.78 -36.76 43.45
C GLU A 386 -21.30 -36.95 42.00
N ASP A 387 -20.50 -37.61 41.16
CA ASP A 387 -20.74 -39.02 40.82
C ASP A 387 -19.56 -39.66 40.07
N VAL A 388 -19.28 -40.90 40.44
CA VAL A 388 -18.11 -41.70 40.11
C VAL A 388 -18.32 -42.45 38.79
N PHE A 389 -17.42 -42.26 37.81
CA PHE A 389 -17.20 -43.23 36.72
C PHE A 389 -15.77 -43.17 36.18
N VAL A 390 -15.00 -44.23 36.41
CA VAL A 390 -13.65 -44.52 35.88
C VAL A 390 -13.54 -46.07 35.86
N PRO A 391 -12.80 -46.76 34.97
CA PRO A 391 -12.14 -46.38 33.71
C PRO A 391 -12.46 -47.35 32.53
N GLU A 392 -11.92 -47.05 31.34
CA GLU A 392 -11.12 -48.05 30.60
C GLU A 392 -10.05 -47.33 29.76
N GLU A 393 -8.78 -47.53 30.12
CA GLU A 393 -7.60 -47.16 29.35
C GLU A 393 -7.42 -48.15 28.19
N PRO A 394 -7.17 -47.68 26.94
CA PRO A 394 -6.54 -48.54 25.96
C PRO A 394 -5.01 -48.40 26.04
N GLU A 395 -4.41 -49.56 26.20
CA GLU A 395 -2.99 -49.86 26.28
C GLU A 395 -2.14 -49.18 25.19
N ILE A 396 -0.98 -48.66 25.60
CA ILE A 396 0.11 -48.25 24.71
C ILE A 396 0.94 -49.51 24.41
N PRO A 397 1.04 -49.98 23.16
CA PRO A 397 2.09 -50.94 22.82
C PRO A 397 3.40 -50.19 22.59
N ASP A 398 4.37 -50.53 23.44
CA ASP A 398 5.80 -50.32 23.24
C ASP A 398 6.22 -50.86 21.87
N ASN A 399 6.78 -50.02 21.01
CA ASN A 399 7.72 -50.51 20.01
C ASN A 399 8.80 -49.46 19.72
N ASN A 400 9.96 -49.72 20.30
CA ASN A 400 11.24 -49.11 19.99
C ASN A 400 11.54 -49.22 18.49
N HIS A 401 11.36 -48.14 17.73
CA HIS A 401 12.15 -47.81 16.54
C HIS A 401 12.18 -46.28 16.42
N VAL A 402 13.27 -45.69 16.91
CA VAL A 402 13.59 -44.27 16.69
C VAL A 402 14.06 -44.14 15.25
N GLU A 403 13.15 -43.86 14.32
CA GLU A 403 13.52 -43.26 13.04
C GLU A 403 13.70 -41.75 13.25
N GLU A 404 14.92 -41.28 12.99
CA GLU A 404 15.30 -39.88 13.08
C GLU A 404 14.44 -38.99 12.16
N PRO A 405 13.99 -37.81 12.60
CA PRO A 405 13.29 -36.87 11.72
C PRO A 405 14.29 -36.33 10.69
N ILE A 406 13.99 -36.60 9.41
CA ILE A 406 14.70 -36.12 8.24
C ILE A 406 14.80 -34.59 8.30
N MET A 407 15.95 -34.06 8.71
CA MET A 407 16.26 -32.65 8.62
C MET A 407 16.43 -32.27 7.15
N ALA A 408 15.60 -31.34 6.69
CA ALA A 408 15.76 -30.66 5.41
C ALA A 408 17.18 -30.06 5.34
N THR A 409 18.01 -30.68 4.51
CA THR A 409 19.33 -30.19 4.12
C THR A 409 19.16 -28.90 3.34
N VAL A 410 19.69 -27.80 3.88
CA VAL A 410 19.86 -26.54 3.15
C VAL A 410 20.74 -26.82 1.92
N LYS A 411 20.15 -26.79 0.72
CA LYS A 411 20.92 -26.72 -0.52
C LYS A 411 21.60 -25.34 -0.60
N PRO A 412 22.92 -25.25 -0.79
CA PRO A 412 23.64 -23.99 -0.84
C PRO A 412 23.72 -23.51 -2.30
N ASP A 413 22.73 -22.76 -2.77
CA ASP A 413 22.85 -22.05 -4.06
C ASP A 413 23.59 -20.70 -3.92
N ASN A 414 24.17 -20.41 -2.75
CA ASN A 414 25.09 -19.28 -2.54
C ASN A 414 26.54 -19.78 -2.46
N PRO A 415 27.50 -19.19 -3.21
CA PRO A 415 28.89 -19.63 -3.19
C PRO A 415 29.47 -19.46 -1.78
N VAL A 416 29.94 -20.58 -1.23
CA VAL A 416 30.63 -20.64 0.05
C VAL A 416 31.99 -19.96 -0.10
N LYS A 417 32.22 -18.88 0.65
CA LYS A 417 33.46 -18.08 0.59
C LYS A 417 34.33 -18.34 1.81
N GLU A 418 35.64 -18.30 1.62
CA GLU A 418 36.64 -18.56 2.67
C GLU A 418 37.54 -17.35 2.89
N ILE A 419 37.86 -17.05 4.15
CA ILE A 419 38.81 -16.00 4.52
C ILE A 419 39.59 -16.42 5.77
N VAL A 420 40.87 -16.05 5.81
CA VAL A 420 41.76 -16.24 6.96
C VAL A 420 42.00 -14.87 7.58
N GLY A 421 41.88 -14.77 8.91
CA GLY A 421 42.17 -13.52 9.60
C GLY A 421 42.05 -13.65 11.11
N THR A 422 42.34 -12.55 11.79
CA THR A 422 42.28 -12.48 13.26
C THR A 422 40.95 -11.88 13.72
N ILE A 423 40.36 -12.43 14.77
CA ILE A 423 39.15 -11.90 15.39
C ILE A 423 39.47 -10.57 16.08
N LYS A 424 38.93 -9.45 15.55
CA LYS A 424 39.09 -8.10 16.12
C LYS A 424 38.11 -7.81 17.26
N ALA A 425 36.91 -8.37 17.20
CA ALA A 425 35.87 -8.17 18.22
C ALA A 425 34.86 -9.33 18.22
N VAL A 426 34.17 -9.50 19.35
CA VAL A 426 33.08 -10.46 19.54
C VAL A 426 31.86 -9.66 20.03
N SER A 427 30.68 -9.97 19.49
CA SER A 427 29.44 -9.28 19.89
C SER A 427 29.13 -9.54 21.37
N GLY A 428 28.50 -8.60 22.07
CA GLY A 428 28.12 -8.78 23.48
C GLY A 428 27.19 -9.98 23.76
N THR A 429 26.48 -10.49 22.74
CA THR A 429 25.64 -11.70 22.83
C THR A 429 26.38 -13.00 22.50
N GLY A 430 27.66 -12.92 22.14
CA GLY A 430 28.47 -14.07 21.69
C GLY A 430 28.00 -14.72 20.38
N LYS A 431 27.08 -14.09 19.64
CA LYS A 431 26.48 -14.62 18.40
C LYS A 431 27.10 -14.04 17.12
N GLY A 432 28.08 -13.15 17.23
CA GLY A 432 28.80 -12.59 16.09
C GLY A 432 30.28 -12.35 16.38
N ILE A 433 31.11 -12.45 15.35
CA ILE A 433 32.54 -12.14 15.37
C ILE A 433 32.89 -11.15 14.27
N LYS A 434 33.86 -10.28 14.55
CA LYS A 434 34.43 -9.34 13.58
C LYS A 434 35.80 -9.85 13.13
N VAL A 435 35.95 -10.17 11.86
CA VAL A 435 37.24 -10.54 11.25
C VAL A 435 37.58 -9.49 10.19
N GLY A 436 38.73 -8.83 10.33
CA GLY A 436 39.02 -7.61 9.57
C GLY A 436 38.02 -6.50 9.94
N GLU A 437 37.38 -5.89 8.95
CA GLU A 437 36.32 -4.89 9.15
C GLU A 437 34.89 -5.45 9.08
N THR A 438 34.74 -6.76 8.85
CA THR A 438 33.44 -7.37 8.56
C THR A 438 32.92 -8.21 9.72
N TRP A 439 31.62 -8.10 9.99
CA TRP A 439 30.90 -8.90 10.99
C TRP A 439 30.28 -10.17 10.38
N TYR A 440 30.44 -11.28 11.09
CA TYR A 440 29.91 -12.60 10.72
C TYR A 440 29.06 -13.15 11.87
N ASN A 441 27.87 -13.65 11.53
CA ASN A 441 26.93 -14.23 12.49
C ASN A 441 27.25 -15.71 12.69
N ILE A 442 27.45 -16.11 13.95
CA ILE A 442 27.78 -17.48 14.33
C ILE A 442 26.50 -18.32 14.37
N THR A 443 26.49 -19.41 13.59
CA THR A 443 25.41 -20.40 13.62
C THR A 443 25.61 -21.40 14.75
N GLU A 444 24.57 -22.15 15.13
CA GLU A 444 24.68 -23.18 16.18
C GLU A 444 25.72 -24.26 15.85
N LYS A 445 25.92 -24.56 14.56
CA LYS A 445 26.96 -25.49 14.10
C LYS A 445 28.36 -24.93 14.35
N THR A 446 28.58 -23.63 14.12
CA THR A 446 29.91 -23.03 14.31
C THR A 446 30.26 -22.79 15.78
N LYS A 447 29.27 -22.53 16.65
CA LYS A 447 29.49 -22.38 18.10
C LYS A 447 30.21 -23.57 18.76
N LYS A 448 30.04 -24.78 18.20
CA LYS A 448 30.69 -26.00 18.69
C LYS A 448 32.14 -26.15 18.23
N ASN A 449 32.53 -25.46 17.15
CA ASN A 449 33.83 -25.64 16.50
C ASN A 449 34.86 -24.58 16.89
N VAL A 450 34.42 -23.37 17.29
CA VAL A 450 35.30 -22.27 17.72
C VAL A 450 34.67 -21.53 18.89
N VAL A 451 35.44 -21.36 19.96
CA VAL A 451 35.13 -20.40 21.02
C VAL A 451 35.68 -19.05 20.57
N PRO A 452 34.83 -18.05 20.27
CA PRO A 452 35.29 -16.81 19.67
C PRO A 452 35.99 -15.95 20.72
N GLU A 453 37.32 -15.88 20.64
CA GLU A 453 38.14 -15.01 21.48
C GLU A 453 38.83 -13.93 20.64
N LYS A 454 38.88 -12.71 21.17
CA LYS A 454 39.56 -11.60 20.51
C LYS A 454 41.05 -11.90 20.40
N GLY A 455 41.62 -11.75 19.21
CA GLY A 455 43.03 -12.05 18.93
C GLY A 455 43.28 -13.45 18.38
N MET A 456 42.28 -14.33 18.33
CA MET A 456 42.43 -15.67 17.75
C MET A 456 42.53 -15.61 16.22
N ALA A 457 43.52 -16.30 15.65
CA ALA A 457 43.64 -16.49 14.21
C ALA A 457 42.68 -17.60 13.77
N VAL A 458 41.85 -17.32 12.76
CA VAL A 458 40.82 -18.25 12.31
C VAL A 458 40.75 -18.29 10.79
N LYS A 459 40.55 -19.50 10.26
CA LYS A 459 40.08 -19.71 8.89
C LYS A 459 38.58 -19.91 8.95
N ILE A 460 37.83 -19.00 8.32
CA ILE A 460 36.38 -19.01 8.35
C ILE A 460 35.78 -19.25 6.98
N THR A 461 34.69 -19.99 6.98
CA THR A 461 33.88 -20.27 5.80
C THR A 461 32.48 -19.72 6.03
N TYR A 462 31.96 -18.91 5.09
CA TYR A 462 30.70 -18.19 5.26
C TYR A 462 29.87 -18.15 3.97
N VAL A 463 28.57 -17.84 4.14
CA VAL A 463 27.61 -17.62 3.05
C VAL A 463 26.83 -16.33 3.29
N GLN A 464 26.36 -15.69 2.22
CA GLN A 464 25.46 -14.54 2.32
C GLN A 464 24.06 -15.03 2.72
N GLY A 465 23.57 -14.60 3.87
CA GLY A 465 22.19 -14.83 4.31
C GLY A 465 21.30 -13.60 4.12
N SER A 466 19.99 -13.78 4.31
CA SER A 466 18.98 -12.70 4.18
C SER A 466 19.12 -11.57 5.20
N ARG A 467 19.88 -11.78 6.29
CA ARG A 467 20.13 -10.80 7.37
C ARG A 467 21.63 -10.52 7.60
N GLY A 468 22.50 -10.90 6.66
CA GLY A 468 23.95 -10.68 6.75
C GLY A 468 24.78 -11.94 6.51
N LEU A 469 26.08 -11.87 6.77
CA LEU A 469 27.02 -12.97 6.53
C LEU A 469 26.87 -14.04 7.61
N LEU A 470 26.56 -15.27 7.19
CA LEU A 470 26.38 -16.41 8.06
C LEU A 470 27.64 -17.27 8.05
N LEU A 471 28.23 -17.44 9.23
CA LEU A 471 29.38 -18.29 9.45
C LEU A 471 28.93 -19.75 9.39
N VAL A 472 29.48 -20.50 8.43
CA VAL A 472 29.20 -21.93 8.22
C VAL A 472 30.18 -22.77 9.03
N ASN A 473 31.46 -22.42 8.97
CA ASN A 473 32.51 -23.09 9.73
C ASN A 473 33.61 -22.10 10.12
N ALA A 474 34.31 -22.42 11.20
CA ALA A 474 35.50 -21.72 11.63
C ALA A 474 36.47 -22.75 12.21
N ILE A 475 37.75 -22.65 11.88
CA ILE A 475 38.80 -23.52 12.41
C ILE A 475 39.93 -22.62 12.87
N ASN A 476 40.57 -22.99 13.98
CA ASN A 476 41.77 -22.29 14.45
C ASN A 476 42.85 -22.37 13.35
N ALA A 477 43.30 -21.22 12.88
CA ALA A 477 44.43 -21.14 11.98
C ALA A 477 45.68 -21.12 12.85
N ALA A 478 46.14 -22.31 13.24
CA ALA A 478 47.42 -22.48 13.93
C ALA A 478 48.59 -22.00 13.07
#